data_AF-A0A820GFD9-F1
#
_entry.id   AF-A0A820GFD9-F1
#
_cell.length_a   1.000
_cell.length_b   1.000
_cell.length_c   1.000
_cell.angle_alpha   90.00
_cell.angle_beta   90.00
_cell.angle_gamma   90.00
#
_symmetry.space_group_name_H-M   'P 1'
#
loop_
_entity.id
_entity.type
_entity.pdbx_description
1 polymer ?
#
loop_
_entity_poly.entity_id
_entity_poly.type
_entity_poly.pdbx_seq_one_letter_code
_entity_poly.pdbx_strand_id
1 'polypeptide(L)' 'YTLKLKELFKIIREGEDDRFQKWKKLKNHQLLWHGSRITNFAGILSQGLCIAPPEAPMVG' A
#
# COMPACT_ATOMS: atom_id res chain seq x y z
N TYR A 1 18.80 1.65 14.13
CA TYR A 1 17.83 1.02 15.04
C TYR A 1 17.70 -0.45 14.70
N THR A 2 17.25 -1.30 15.62
CA THR A 2 17.00 -2.73 15.36
C THR A 2 15.50 -3.00 15.46
N LEU A 3 14.93 -3.72 14.49
CA LEU A 3 13.50 -4.03 14.46
C LEU A 3 13.22 -5.39 15.10
N LYS A 4 12.11 -5.48 15.84
CA LYS A 4 11.53 -6.74 16.33
C LYS A 4 10.08 -6.80 15.89
N LEU A 5 9.70 -7.89 15.22
CA LEU A 5 8.33 -8.14 14.83
C LEU A 5 7.48 -8.35 16.09
N LYS A 6 6.41 -7.56 16.24
CA LYS A 6 5.44 -7.73 17.33
C LYS A 6 4.19 -8.46 16.83
N GLU A 7 3.65 -8.01 15.71
CA GLU A 7 2.37 -8.49 15.18
C GLU A 7 2.46 -8.60 13.66
N LEU A 8 1.67 -9.53 13.09
CA LEU A 8 1.53 -9.73 11.67
C LEU A 8 0.05 -9.85 11.33
N PHE A 9 -0.41 -9.00 10.41
CA PHE A 9 -1.80 -8.97 9.98
C PHE A 9 -1.88 -9.29 8.48
N LYS A 10 -2.79 -10.21 8.12
CA LYS A 10 -3.21 -10.37 6.72
C LYS A 10 -4.35 -9.40 6.46
N ILE A 11 -4.15 -8.49 5.51
CA ILE A 11 -5.13 -7.47 5.15
C ILE A 11 -5.76 -7.85 3.81
N ILE A 12 -7.09 -7.80 3.72
CA ILE A 12 -7.84 -7.96 2.49
C ILE A 12 -8.79 -6.78 2.41
N ARG A 13 -8.58 -5.89 1.43
CA ARG A 13 -9.40 -4.69 1.27
C ARG A 13 -10.50 -4.91 0.25
N GLU A 14 -11.65 -4.29 0.50
CA GLU A 14 -12.82 -4.39 -0.36
C GLU A 14 -12.51 -3.92 -1.79
N GLY A 15 -12.86 -4.76 -2.76
CA GLY A 15 -12.64 -4.53 -4.19
C GLY A 15 -11.17 -4.42 -4.64
N GLU A 16 -10.18 -4.70 -3.78
CA GLU A 16 -8.76 -4.61 -4.17
C GLU A 16 -8.34 -5.80 -5.05
N ASP A 17 -8.80 -7.02 -4.75
CA ASP A 17 -8.49 -8.20 -5.58
C ASP A 17 -9.05 -8.06 -7.00
N ASP A 18 -10.29 -7.57 -7.12
CA ASP A 18 -10.93 -7.31 -8.41
C ASP A 18 -10.17 -6.25 -9.23
N ARG A 19 -9.73 -5.16 -8.58
CA ARG A 19 -8.91 -4.12 -9.23
C ARG A 19 -7.53 -4.66 -9.64
N PHE A 20 -6.98 -5.61 -8.88
CA PHE A 20 -5.68 -6.21 -9.14
C PHE A 20 -5.72 -7.30 -10.23
N GLN A 21 -6.89 -7.91 -10.50
CA GLN A 21 -7.04 -8.98 -11.51
C GLN A 21 -6.41 -8.67 -12.87
N LYS A 22 -6.57 -7.42 -13.35
CA LYS A 22 -6.00 -6.97 -14.64
C LYS A 22 -4.47 -7.10 -14.71
N TRP A 23 -3.79 -7.10 -13.56
CA TRP A 23 -2.34 -7.19 -13.45
C TRP A 23 -1.82 -8.60 -13.12
N LYS A 24 -2.71 -9.57 -12.85
CA LYS A 24 -2.30 -10.96 -12.48
C LYS A 24 -1.49 -11.69 -13.55
N LYS A 25 -1.60 -11.28 -14.81
CA LYS A 25 -0.86 -11.88 -15.93
C LYS A 25 0.56 -11.31 -16.12
N LEU A 26 0.93 -10.25 -15.39
CA LEU A 26 2.29 -9.71 -15.45
C LEU A 26 3.27 -10.67 -14.75
N LYS A 27 4.43 -10.93 -15.37
CA LYS A 27 5.36 -11.98 -14.92
C LYS A 27 6.25 -11.58 -13.73
N ASN A 28 6.47 -10.29 -13.48
CA ASN A 28 7.42 -9.81 -12.47
C ASN A 28 6.69 -9.28 -11.23
N HIS A 29 6.01 -10.15 -10.50
CA HIS A 29 5.39 -9.80 -9.23
C HIS A 29 6.39 -9.90 -8.10
N GLN A 30 6.48 -8.84 -7.28
CA GLN A 30 7.35 -8.78 -6.12
C GLN A 30 6.53 -8.37 -4.90
N LEU A 31 6.80 -9.01 -3.76
CA LEU A 31 6.27 -8.59 -2.47
C LEU A 31 7.24 -7.57 -1.87
N LEU A 32 6.81 -6.31 -1.79
CA LEU A 32 7.64 -5.17 -1.41
C LEU A 32 7.19 -4.53 -0.11
N TRP A 33 8.12 -3.90 0.60
CA TRP A 33 7.84 -3.12 1.80
C TRP A 33 7.41 -1.69 1.44
N HIS A 34 6.40 -1.18 2.16
CA HIS A 34 6.02 0.22 2.12
C HIS A 34 5.80 0.75 3.55
N GLY A 35 6.64 1.69 3.99
CA GLY A 35 6.52 2.33 5.29
C GLY A 35 5.80 3.68 5.18
N SER A 36 4.91 3.97 6.13
CA SER A 36 4.23 5.26 6.24
C SER A 36 4.14 5.71 7.70
N ARG A 37 3.77 6.97 7.94
CA ARG A 37 3.48 7.44 9.30
C ARG A 37 2.21 6.74 9.81
N ILE A 38 2.14 6.44 11.11
CA ILE A 38 0.99 5.74 11.74
C ILE A 38 -0.34 6.46 11.43
N THR A 39 -0.33 7.80 11.44
CA THR A 39 -1.50 8.64 11.13
C THR A 39 -2.10 8.39 9.73
N ASN A 40 -1.30 7.87 8.79
CA ASN A 40 -1.74 7.65 7.40
C ASN A 40 -2.44 6.30 7.22
N PHE A 41 -2.25 5.34 8.14
CA PHE A 41 -2.75 3.97 7.96
C PHE A 41 -4.27 3.89 7.93
N ALA A 42 -4.99 4.77 8.62
CA ALA A 42 -6.46 4.85 8.52
C ALA A 42 -6.93 5.13 7.07
N GLY A 43 -6.24 6.05 6.37
CA GLY A 43 -6.48 6.35 4.97
C GLY A 43 -6.06 5.21 4.03
N ILE A 44 -4.90 4.60 4.30
CA ILE A 44 -4.38 3.49 3.48
C ILE A 44 -5.31 2.27 3.52
N LEU A 45 -5.80 1.91 4.72
CA LEU A 45 -6.69 0.76 4.91
C LEU A 45 -8.07 1.01 4.29
N SER A 46 -8.59 2.24 4.36
CA SER A 46 -9.90 2.57 3.79
C SER A 46 -9.86 2.74 2.27
N GLN A 47 -8.89 3.48 1.72
CA GLN A 47 -8.94 3.95 0.34
C GLN A 47 -7.92 3.32 -0.59
N GLY A 48 -6.70 3.07 -0.13
CA GLY A 48 -5.63 2.79 -1.09
C GLY A 48 -4.28 3.21 -0.60
N LEU A 49 -3.24 2.61 -1.18
CA LEU A 49 -2.07 3.43 -1.51
C LEU A 49 -2.49 4.38 -2.65
N CYS A 50 -2.47 5.67 -2.36
CA CYS A 50 -2.84 6.72 -3.31
C CYS A 50 -1.59 7.41 -3.85
N ILE A 51 -1.69 7.93 -5.07
CA ILE A 51 -0.69 8.82 -5.67
C ILE A 51 -0.96 10.23 -5.15
N ALA A 52 0.10 11.03 -5.00
CA ALA A 52 -0.05 12.44 -4.70
C ALA A 52 -0.97 13.13 -5.74
N PRO A 53 -1.84 14.06 -5.32
CA PRO A 53 -2.72 14.74 -6.25
C PRO A 53 -1.91 15.65 -7.20
N PRO A 54 -2.42 15.96 -8.41
CA PRO A 54 -1.69 16.73 -9.42
C PRO A 54 -1.17 18.10 -8.95
N GLU A 55 -1.82 18.69 -7.95
CA GLU A 55 -1.56 20.00 -7.38
C GLU A 55 -0.46 19.96 -6.31
N ALA A 56 -0.07 18.77 -5.85
CA ALA A 56 1.01 18.62 -4.90
C ALA A 56 2.35 19.01 -5.55
N PRO A 57 3.27 19.67 -4.81
CA PRO A 57 4.57 19.99 -5.34
C PRO A 57 5.32 18.70 -5.70
N MET A 58 6.00 18.69 -6.85
CA MET A 58 6.85 17.56 -7.29
C MET A 58 8.12 17.37 -6.45
N VAL A 59 8.33 18.21 -5.43
CA VAL A 59 9.50 18.16 -4.56
C VAL A 59 9.21 17.19 -3.41
N GLY A 60 10.02 16.14 -3.29
CA GLY A 60 9.95 15.13 -2.24
C GLY A 60 11.33 14.77 -1.70
#